data_AF-A0A062V9J7-F1
#
_entry.id   AF-A0A062V9J7-F1
#
_cell.length_a   1.000
_cell.length_b   1.000
_cell.length_c   1.000
_cell.angle_alpha   90.00
_cell.angle_beta   90.00
_cell.angle_gamma   90.00
#
_symmetry.space_group_name_H-M   'P 1'
#
loop_
_entity.id
_entity.type
_entity.pdbx_description
1 polymer ?
#
loop_
_entity_poly.entity_id
_entity_poly.type
_entity_poly.pdbx_seq_one_letter_code
_entity_poly.pdbx_strand_id
1 'polypeptide(L)'
;MVRRPSAFARARQAIARAIAPEAVRRFDGAAGGRRWDRGAHFGTVSTEALAAAGPMRSRARYFYNNNAHARSGVEALVTHLVGTGISPASKAANTDARTALGAAWATWQNVADADGRTDLAGVVALAVHGMIVDGDSLLHLVQTPRGLRVRAIPAEQLDEAKTADLGDGRYIVGGVEFAADGTRAAYWILPVKPTQTAITYAPSIRIPASDVLHLCAPVGIGQVRGVSWLAPVLLRLAEVDGLEDALLTGFKVAALHAGFLIDQNGTSEVPYEGDQQGSILTSGLEPGTLKRLPPGMDV
;
A
#
# COMPACT_ATOMS: atom_id res chain seq x y z
N MET A 1 16.61 46.31 -12.98
CA MET A 1 15.76 46.95 -14.02
C MET A 1 14.48 46.15 -14.15
N VAL A 2 13.41 46.52 -13.43
CA VAL A 2 12.15 45.75 -13.37
C VAL A 2 11.26 46.16 -14.55
N ARG A 3 11.06 45.25 -15.51
CA ARG A 3 10.16 45.48 -16.67
C ARG A 3 8.73 45.62 -16.18
N ARG A 4 8.19 46.85 -16.23
CA ARG A 4 6.77 47.11 -15.96
C ARG A 4 5.92 46.49 -17.08
N PRO A 5 4.86 45.72 -16.76
CA PRO A 5 3.99 45.15 -17.78
C PRO A 5 3.26 46.25 -18.56
N SER A 6 3.19 46.05 -19.88
CA SER A 6 2.59 47.00 -20.83
C SER A 6 1.09 47.20 -20.56
N ALA A 7 0.56 48.37 -20.93
CA ALA A 7 -0.84 48.73 -20.73
C ALA A 7 -1.81 47.69 -21.35
N PHE A 8 -1.41 47.08 -22.47
CA PHE A 8 -2.15 46.01 -23.13
C PHE A 8 -2.26 44.72 -22.30
N ALA A 9 -1.21 44.35 -21.57
CA ALA A 9 -1.25 43.16 -20.71
C ALA A 9 -2.23 43.37 -19.54
N ARG A 10 -2.27 44.57 -18.97
CA ARG A 10 -3.22 44.95 -17.91
C ARG A 10 -4.66 44.98 -18.41
N ALA A 11 -4.90 45.53 -19.60
CA ALA A 11 -6.22 45.55 -20.22
C ALA A 11 -6.76 44.13 -20.48
N ARG A 12 -5.90 43.23 -20.99
CA ARG A 12 -6.26 41.83 -21.26
C ARG A 12 -6.57 41.05 -19.97
N GLN A 13 -5.85 41.33 -18.89
CA GLN A 13 -6.10 40.75 -17.56
C GLN A 13 -7.39 41.28 -16.91
N ALA A 14 -7.69 42.57 -17.11
CA ALA A 14 -8.93 43.19 -16.62
C ALA A 14 -10.16 42.64 -17.36
N ILE A 15 -10.07 42.47 -18.68
CA ILE A 15 -11.12 41.86 -19.50
C ILE A 15 -11.31 40.37 -19.13
N ALA A 16 -10.22 39.63 -18.92
CA ALA A 16 -10.30 38.23 -18.47
C ALA A 16 -10.96 38.09 -17.08
N ARG A 17 -10.75 39.05 -16.17
CA ARG A 17 -11.44 39.09 -14.86
C ARG A 17 -12.90 39.51 -14.96
N ALA A 18 -13.26 40.36 -15.93
CA ALA A 18 -14.66 40.78 -16.14
C ALA A 18 -15.52 39.70 -16.83
N ILE A 19 -14.90 38.77 -17.56
CA ILE A 19 -15.58 37.67 -18.27
C ILE A 19 -15.60 36.37 -17.42
N ALA A 20 -14.81 36.28 -16.35
CA ALA A 20 -14.85 35.16 -15.44
C ALA A 20 -16.16 35.20 -14.63
N PRO A 21 -17.03 34.18 -14.71
CA PRO A 21 -18.24 34.15 -13.89
C PRO A 21 -17.84 34.15 -12.41
N GLU A 22 -18.38 35.10 -11.65
CA GLU A 22 -18.25 35.14 -10.21
C GLU A 22 -18.99 33.94 -9.63
N ALA A 23 -18.27 32.83 -9.47
CA ALA A 23 -18.78 31.65 -8.79
C ALA A 23 -18.92 32.00 -7.30
N VAL A 24 -20.02 32.67 -6.95
CA VAL A 24 -20.43 32.90 -5.57
C VAL A 24 -20.78 31.53 -4.99
N ARG A 25 -19.80 30.89 -4.36
CA ARG A 25 -19.99 29.61 -3.67
C ARG A 25 -20.82 29.87 -2.42
N ARG A 26 -22.08 29.42 -2.41
CA ARG A 26 -23.08 29.70 -1.36
C ARG A 26 -23.00 28.80 -0.13
N PHE A 27 -22.03 27.88 -0.09
CA PHE A 27 -21.77 27.03 1.07
C PHE A 27 -20.41 27.38 1.68
N ASP A 28 -20.36 27.64 2.99
CA ASP A 28 -19.13 27.97 3.71
C ASP A 28 -18.06 26.87 3.57
N GLY A 29 -18.47 25.60 3.43
CA GLY A 29 -17.56 24.47 3.15
C GLY A 29 -16.99 24.42 1.73
N ALA A 30 -17.55 25.19 0.79
CA ALA A 30 -17.03 25.33 -0.58
C ALA A 30 -16.18 26.61 -0.74
N ALA A 31 -16.20 27.51 0.23
CA ALA A 31 -15.43 28.75 0.22
C ALA A 31 -13.95 28.45 0.53
N GLY A 32 -13.10 28.60 -0.49
CA GLY A 32 -11.65 28.38 -0.39
C GLY A 32 -10.90 29.51 0.32
N GLY A 33 -11.20 29.74 1.61
CA GLY A 33 -10.50 30.71 2.46
C GLY A 33 -9.30 30.11 3.21
N ARG A 34 -8.49 30.96 3.86
CA ARG A 34 -7.32 30.57 4.70
C ARG A 34 -7.60 29.51 5.78
N ARG A 35 -8.87 29.30 6.13
CA ARG A 35 -9.34 28.28 7.07
C ARG A 35 -9.40 26.88 6.45
N TRP A 36 -9.61 26.79 5.13
CA TRP A 36 -9.60 25.57 4.31
C TRP A 36 -8.31 25.42 3.47
N ASP A 37 -7.45 26.44 3.46
CA ASP A 37 -6.13 26.51 2.81
C ASP A 37 -5.10 25.49 3.35
N ARG A 38 -5.54 24.57 4.22
CA ARG A 38 -4.84 23.35 4.64
C ARG A 38 -5.43 22.07 4.02
N GLY A 39 -5.97 22.15 2.82
CA GLY A 39 -5.64 21.19 1.75
C GLY A 39 -6.26 19.80 1.77
N ALA A 40 -7.10 19.41 2.74
CA ALA A 40 -7.76 18.10 2.71
C ALA A 40 -8.94 18.10 1.73
N HIS A 41 -8.71 17.70 0.49
CA HIS A 41 -9.73 17.45 -0.51
C HIS A 41 -9.65 16.00 -0.97
N PHE A 42 -10.79 15.43 -1.33
CA PHE A 42 -10.87 14.10 -1.88
C PHE A 42 -11.76 14.16 -3.12
N GLY A 43 -11.22 13.75 -4.27
CA GLY A 43 -11.95 13.68 -5.52
C GLY A 43 -12.95 12.51 -5.54
N THR A 44 -13.32 12.06 -6.73
CA THR A 44 -14.19 10.89 -6.84
C THR A 44 -13.45 9.65 -6.34
N VAL A 45 -14.16 8.77 -5.64
CA VAL A 45 -13.55 7.60 -4.99
C VAL A 45 -12.79 6.75 -5.99
N SER A 46 -13.34 6.51 -7.18
CA SER A 46 -12.67 5.69 -8.19
C SER A 46 -11.40 6.34 -8.75
N THR A 47 -11.39 7.66 -8.96
CA THR A 47 -10.20 8.35 -9.49
C THR A 47 -9.09 8.39 -8.45
N GLU A 48 -9.43 8.69 -7.19
CA GLU A 48 -8.48 8.71 -6.09
C GLU A 48 -7.93 7.32 -5.80
N ALA A 49 -8.80 6.31 -5.76
CA ALA A 49 -8.39 4.91 -5.57
C ALA A 49 -7.42 4.43 -6.65
N LEU A 50 -7.74 4.70 -7.93
CA LEU A 50 -6.89 4.29 -9.05
C LEU A 50 -5.53 5.00 -9.00
N ALA A 51 -5.51 6.31 -8.75
CA ALA A 51 -4.26 7.07 -8.67
C ALA A 51 -3.37 6.64 -7.49
N ALA A 52 -3.99 6.27 -6.37
CA ALA A 52 -3.27 5.92 -5.15
C ALA A 52 -2.88 4.43 -5.07
N ALA A 53 -3.52 3.55 -5.85
CA ALA A 53 -3.35 2.09 -5.79
C ALA A 53 -1.88 1.65 -5.83
N GLY A 54 -1.12 2.04 -6.87
CA GLY A 54 0.29 1.66 -7.02
C GLY A 54 1.19 2.10 -5.85
N PRO A 55 1.28 3.41 -5.52
CA PRO A 55 2.08 3.89 -4.40
C PRO A 55 1.67 3.29 -3.05
N MET A 56 0.37 3.14 -2.81
CA MET A 56 -0.14 2.57 -1.55
C MET A 56 0.19 1.09 -1.42
N ARG A 57 0.02 0.31 -2.50
CA ARG A 57 0.39 -1.10 -2.56
C ARG A 57 1.87 -1.30 -2.23
N SER A 58 2.75 -0.53 -2.84
CA SER A 58 4.20 -0.61 -2.58
C SER A 58 4.54 -0.33 -1.11
N ARG A 59 3.97 0.73 -0.53
CA ARG A 59 4.18 1.09 0.88
C ARG A 59 3.57 0.06 1.84
N ALA A 60 2.37 -0.42 1.56
CA ALA A 60 1.70 -1.44 2.35
C ALA A 60 2.49 -2.75 2.38
N ARG A 61 3.03 -3.19 1.23
CA ARG A 61 3.95 -4.34 1.16
C ARG A 61 5.21 -4.11 1.98
N TYR A 62 5.80 -2.92 1.94
CA TYR A 62 6.97 -2.61 2.76
C TYR A 62 6.66 -2.79 4.25
N PHE A 63 5.61 -2.13 4.76
CA PHE A 63 5.26 -2.23 6.17
C PHE A 63 4.82 -3.64 6.57
N TYR A 64 4.07 -4.35 5.73
CA TYR A 64 3.72 -5.74 6.01
C TYR A 64 4.95 -6.65 6.16
N ASN A 65 6.00 -6.44 5.37
CA ASN A 65 7.20 -7.28 5.43
C ASN A 65 8.19 -6.87 6.52
N ASN A 66 8.23 -5.59 6.91
CA ASN A 66 9.28 -5.04 7.77
C ASN A 66 8.80 -4.57 9.15
N ASN A 67 7.50 -4.32 9.33
CA ASN A 67 6.93 -3.83 10.59
C ASN A 67 6.10 -4.95 11.26
N ALA A 68 6.52 -5.37 12.46
CA ALA A 68 5.91 -6.47 13.19
C ALA A 68 4.43 -6.21 13.54
N HIS A 69 4.07 -4.97 13.85
CA HIS A 69 2.68 -4.59 14.16
C HIS A 69 1.80 -4.67 12.91
N ALA A 70 2.27 -4.13 11.78
CA ALA A 70 1.56 -4.22 10.51
C ALA A 70 1.36 -5.68 10.08
N ARG A 71 2.43 -6.49 10.16
CA ARG A 71 2.37 -7.91 9.85
C ARG A 71 1.36 -8.66 10.72
N SER A 72 1.47 -8.51 12.04
CA SER A 72 0.58 -9.17 13.00
C SER A 72 -0.89 -8.79 12.79
N GLY A 73 -1.18 -7.51 12.51
CA GLY A 73 -2.53 -7.05 12.23
C GLY A 73 -3.11 -7.67 10.96
N VAL A 74 -2.33 -7.73 9.87
CA VAL A 74 -2.75 -8.37 8.62
C VAL A 74 -2.98 -9.87 8.80
N GLU A 75 -2.03 -10.58 9.42
CA GLU A 75 -2.15 -12.02 9.67
C GLU A 75 -3.39 -12.34 10.52
N ALA A 76 -3.64 -11.55 11.58
CA ALA A 76 -4.85 -11.70 12.38
C ALA A 76 -6.14 -11.50 11.56
N LEU A 77 -6.20 -10.49 10.69
CA LEU A 77 -7.36 -10.26 9.82
C LEU A 77 -7.57 -11.42 8.85
N VAL A 78 -6.51 -11.91 8.20
CA VAL A 78 -6.59 -13.06 7.27
C VAL A 78 -7.09 -14.30 8.00
N THR A 79 -6.53 -14.61 9.18
CA THR A 79 -6.96 -15.77 9.97
C THR A 79 -8.45 -15.69 10.34
N HIS A 80 -8.96 -14.53 10.75
CA HIS A 80 -10.36 -14.40 11.15
C HIS A 80 -11.33 -14.33 9.97
N LEU A 81 -10.93 -13.75 8.84
CA LEU A 81 -11.78 -13.67 7.65
C LEU A 81 -11.91 -15.02 6.93
N VAL A 82 -10.83 -15.80 6.88
CA VAL A 82 -10.82 -17.11 6.22
C VAL A 82 -11.30 -18.20 7.19
N GLY A 83 -10.92 -18.10 8.46
CA GLY A 83 -11.25 -19.06 9.51
C GLY A 83 -10.82 -20.47 9.14
N THR A 84 -11.72 -21.44 9.34
CA THR A 84 -11.51 -22.85 8.98
C THR A 84 -11.78 -23.15 7.51
N GLY A 85 -12.01 -22.12 6.69
CA GLY A 85 -12.44 -22.27 5.30
C GLY A 85 -13.94 -22.42 5.14
N ILE A 86 -14.38 -22.39 3.86
CA ILE A 86 -15.79 -22.45 3.48
C ILE A 86 -16.13 -23.89 3.08
N SER A 87 -17.14 -24.46 3.72
CA SER A 87 -17.69 -25.77 3.35
C SER A 87 -19.13 -25.59 2.85
N PRO A 88 -19.45 -25.97 1.60
CA PRO A 88 -20.78 -25.81 1.05
C PRO A 88 -21.74 -26.85 1.62
N ALA A 89 -22.91 -26.38 2.05
CA ALA A 89 -24.03 -27.24 2.41
C ALA A 89 -24.94 -27.46 1.18
N SER A 90 -24.85 -28.63 0.55
CA SER A 90 -25.69 -28.96 -0.62
C SER A 90 -27.17 -29.02 -0.24
N LYS A 91 -28.00 -28.30 -1.01
CA LYS A 91 -29.47 -28.30 -0.88
C LYS A 91 -30.16 -29.31 -1.80
N ALA A 92 -29.42 -30.24 -2.43
CA ALA A 92 -30.02 -31.23 -3.31
C ALA A 92 -31.06 -32.07 -2.55
N ALA A 93 -32.20 -32.35 -3.19
CA ALA A 93 -33.29 -33.11 -2.54
C ALA A 93 -32.88 -34.56 -2.28
N ASN A 94 -32.18 -35.17 -3.24
CA ASN A 94 -31.68 -36.54 -3.15
C ASN A 94 -30.46 -36.62 -2.21
N THR A 95 -30.54 -37.48 -1.19
CA THR A 95 -29.46 -37.73 -0.23
C THR A 95 -28.19 -38.26 -0.89
N ASP A 96 -28.28 -39.17 -1.86
CA ASP A 96 -27.11 -39.74 -2.53
C ASP A 96 -26.38 -38.66 -3.34
N ALA A 97 -27.14 -37.79 -4.01
CA ALA A 97 -26.58 -36.66 -4.74
C ALA A 97 -25.90 -35.65 -3.79
N ARG A 98 -26.48 -35.38 -2.61
CA ARG A 98 -25.82 -34.53 -1.59
C ARG A 98 -24.50 -35.13 -1.13
N THR A 99 -24.47 -36.42 -0.83
CA THR A 99 -23.26 -37.13 -0.40
C THR A 99 -22.19 -37.11 -1.51
N ALA A 100 -22.58 -37.37 -2.76
CA ALA A 100 -21.66 -37.32 -3.90
C ALA A 100 -21.07 -35.93 -4.11
N LEU A 101 -21.88 -34.87 -4.01
CA LEU A 101 -21.41 -33.48 -4.10
C LEU A 101 -20.45 -33.12 -2.97
N GLY A 102 -20.75 -33.54 -1.73
CA GLY A 102 -19.86 -33.34 -0.59
C GLY A 102 -18.50 -34.02 -0.76
N ALA A 103 -18.50 -35.27 -1.24
CA ALA A 103 -17.27 -36.01 -1.53
C ALA A 103 -16.46 -35.37 -2.68
N ALA A 104 -17.14 -34.93 -3.74
CA ALA A 104 -16.51 -34.23 -4.86
C ALA A 104 -15.88 -32.92 -4.41
N TRP A 105 -16.56 -32.13 -3.58
CA TRP A 105 -16.01 -30.90 -2.99
C TRP A 105 -14.79 -31.19 -2.12
N ALA A 106 -14.89 -32.16 -1.21
CA ALA A 106 -13.82 -32.52 -0.29
C ALA A 106 -12.54 -32.97 -1.01
N THR A 107 -12.68 -33.57 -2.19
CA THR A 107 -11.56 -33.94 -3.06
C THR A 107 -11.04 -32.75 -3.85
N TRP A 108 -11.94 -31.97 -4.47
CA TRP A 108 -11.58 -30.85 -5.32
C TRP A 108 -10.84 -29.74 -4.56
N GLN A 109 -11.27 -29.42 -3.33
CA GLN A 109 -10.65 -28.34 -2.55
C GLN A 109 -9.14 -28.56 -2.33
N ASN A 110 -8.68 -29.81 -2.22
CA ASN A 110 -7.26 -30.14 -2.01
C ASN A 110 -6.40 -29.94 -3.27
N VAL A 111 -7.05 -29.84 -4.44
CA VAL A 111 -6.38 -29.68 -5.74
C VAL A 111 -6.86 -28.44 -6.48
N ALA A 112 -7.54 -27.52 -5.78
CA ALA A 112 -8.17 -26.36 -6.39
C ALA A 112 -7.13 -25.38 -6.94
N ASP A 113 -5.96 -25.25 -6.31
CA ASP A 113 -4.90 -24.34 -6.73
C ASP A 113 -4.32 -24.74 -8.11
N ALA A 114 -4.40 -23.80 -9.06
CA ALA A 114 -3.83 -23.96 -10.39
C ALA A 114 -2.30 -24.07 -10.38
N ASP A 115 -1.64 -23.48 -9.38
CA ASP A 115 -0.18 -23.45 -9.26
C ASP A 115 0.35 -24.59 -8.37
N GLY A 116 -0.56 -25.36 -7.74
CA GLY A 116 -0.25 -26.57 -6.98
C GLY A 116 0.58 -26.35 -5.71
N ARG A 117 0.50 -25.16 -5.11
CA ARG A 117 1.25 -24.79 -3.90
C ARG A 117 0.43 -25.02 -2.62
N THR A 118 -0.89 -24.94 -2.72
CA THR A 118 -1.79 -25.04 -1.56
C THR A 118 -3.15 -25.61 -1.96
N ASP A 119 -4.09 -25.65 -1.02
CA ASP A 119 -5.48 -26.04 -1.23
C ASP A 119 -6.38 -24.81 -1.48
N LEU A 120 -7.69 -25.02 -1.60
CA LEU A 120 -8.65 -23.93 -1.76
C LEU A 120 -8.59 -22.91 -0.62
N ALA A 121 -8.42 -23.36 0.62
CA ALA A 121 -8.37 -22.48 1.78
C ALA A 121 -7.13 -21.58 1.73
N GLY A 122 -5.99 -22.12 1.32
CA GLY A 122 -4.77 -21.35 1.08
C GLY A 122 -4.91 -20.34 -0.06
N VAL A 123 -5.55 -20.72 -1.18
CA VAL A 123 -5.82 -19.77 -2.29
C VAL A 123 -6.73 -18.63 -1.82
N VAL A 124 -7.78 -18.94 -1.05
CA VAL A 124 -8.67 -17.92 -0.48
C VAL A 124 -7.91 -17.03 0.50
N ALA A 125 -7.06 -17.60 1.35
CA ALA A 125 -6.23 -16.82 2.28
C ALA A 125 -5.27 -15.88 1.55
N LEU A 126 -4.64 -16.34 0.47
CA LEU A 126 -3.79 -15.49 -0.38
C LEU A 126 -4.59 -14.37 -1.06
N ALA A 127 -5.81 -14.65 -1.52
CA ALA A 127 -6.67 -13.63 -2.10
C ALA A 127 -7.08 -12.58 -1.06
N VAL A 128 -7.49 -13.00 0.14
CA VAL A 128 -7.85 -12.08 1.24
C VAL A 128 -6.64 -11.26 1.67
N HIS A 129 -5.46 -11.89 1.80
CA HIS A 129 -4.21 -11.20 2.07
C HIS A 129 -3.91 -10.13 1.00
N GLY A 130 -4.01 -10.49 -0.29
CA GLY A 130 -3.85 -9.55 -1.40
C GLY A 130 -4.83 -8.39 -1.33
N MET A 131 -6.11 -8.64 -1.03
CA MET A 131 -7.10 -7.57 -0.84
C MET A 131 -6.72 -6.62 0.31
N ILE A 132 -6.26 -7.14 1.45
CA ILE A 132 -5.89 -6.31 2.61
C ILE A 132 -4.63 -5.49 2.32
N VAL A 133 -3.57 -6.15 1.87
CA VAL A 133 -2.25 -5.52 1.69
C VAL A 133 -2.21 -4.70 0.41
N ASP A 134 -2.66 -5.24 -0.71
CA ASP A 134 -2.57 -4.61 -2.02
C ASP A 134 -3.81 -3.78 -2.36
N GLY A 135 -4.93 -4.00 -1.69
CA GLY A 135 -6.20 -3.31 -1.89
C GLY A 135 -7.20 -4.11 -2.72
N ASP A 136 -6.71 -4.87 -3.67
CA ASP A 136 -7.48 -5.83 -4.45
C ASP A 136 -6.70 -7.12 -4.73
N SER A 137 -7.41 -8.18 -5.09
CA SER A 137 -6.84 -9.41 -5.62
C SER A 137 -7.81 -10.06 -6.60
N LEU A 138 -7.28 -10.89 -7.50
CA LEU A 138 -8.09 -11.57 -8.49
C LEU A 138 -7.92 -13.08 -8.36
N LEU A 139 -9.00 -13.82 -8.59
CA LEU A 139 -8.99 -15.27 -8.76
C LEU A 139 -9.51 -15.58 -10.16
N HIS A 140 -8.69 -16.27 -10.95
CA HIS A 140 -9.05 -16.72 -12.29
C HIS A 140 -9.46 -18.20 -12.25
N LEU A 141 -10.67 -18.48 -12.69
CA LEU A 141 -11.25 -19.81 -12.84
C LEU A 141 -10.74 -20.43 -14.14
N VAL A 142 -9.86 -21.41 -14.03
CA VAL A 142 -9.20 -22.04 -15.18
C VAL A 142 -9.75 -23.45 -15.37
N GLN A 143 -10.34 -23.73 -16.53
CA GLN A 143 -10.68 -25.09 -16.92
C GLN A 143 -9.43 -25.82 -17.41
N THR A 144 -9.08 -26.93 -16.76
CA THR A 144 -7.96 -27.78 -17.16
C THR A 144 -8.47 -29.18 -17.55
N PRO A 145 -7.66 -30.00 -18.25
CA PRO A 145 -8.01 -31.40 -18.49
C PRO A 145 -8.25 -32.21 -17.21
N ARG A 146 -7.77 -31.72 -16.05
CA ARG A 146 -7.94 -32.34 -14.72
C ARG A 146 -9.07 -31.69 -13.91
N GLY A 147 -9.92 -30.90 -14.57
CA GLY A 147 -11.06 -30.19 -13.98
C GLY A 147 -10.77 -28.71 -13.70
N LEU A 148 -11.73 -28.06 -13.05
CA LEU A 148 -11.66 -26.65 -12.66
C LEU A 148 -10.51 -26.42 -11.67
N ARG A 149 -9.78 -25.33 -11.88
CA ARG A 149 -8.71 -24.82 -11.01
C ARG A 149 -8.91 -23.33 -10.77
N VAL A 150 -8.30 -22.83 -9.72
CA VAL A 150 -8.34 -21.42 -9.32
C VAL A 150 -6.90 -20.92 -9.27
N ARG A 151 -6.60 -19.88 -10.04
CA ARG A 151 -5.32 -19.18 -10.01
C ARG A 151 -5.47 -17.85 -9.30
N ALA A 152 -4.69 -17.63 -8.25
CA ALA A 152 -4.54 -16.32 -7.65
C ALA A 152 -3.72 -15.41 -8.58
N ILE A 153 -4.24 -14.22 -8.85
CA ILE A 153 -3.63 -13.20 -9.68
C ILE A 153 -3.39 -11.96 -8.81
N PRO A 154 -2.14 -11.51 -8.66
CA PRO A 154 -1.79 -10.29 -7.94
C PRO A 154 -2.43 -9.04 -8.55
N ALA A 155 -2.71 -8.04 -7.73
CA ALA A 155 -3.31 -6.78 -8.14
C ALA A 155 -2.56 -6.04 -9.25
N GLU A 156 -1.22 -6.07 -9.21
CA GLU A 156 -0.35 -5.41 -10.18
C GLU A 156 -0.39 -6.04 -11.57
N GLN A 157 -0.91 -7.27 -11.68
CA GLN A 157 -1.12 -7.89 -12.99
C GLN A 157 -2.38 -7.35 -13.67
N LEU A 158 -3.35 -6.80 -12.93
CA LEU A 158 -4.47 -6.10 -13.55
C LEU A 158 -3.98 -4.75 -14.07
N ASP A 159 -3.97 -4.59 -15.40
CA ASP A 159 -3.33 -3.49 -16.12
C ASP A 159 -3.90 -2.12 -15.75
N GLU A 160 -3.34 -1.49 -14.72
CA GLU A 160 -3.77 -0.18 -14.19
C GLU A 160 -3.66 0.94 -15.23
N ALA A 161 -2.72 0.82 -16.17
CA ALA A 161 -2.52 1.81 -17.22
C ALA A 161 -3.57 1.71 -18.33
N LYS A 162 -4.29 0.58 -18.42
CA LYS A 162 -5.32 0.38 -19.44
C LYS A 162 -6.63 1.06 -19.06
N THR A 163 -6.79 2.28 -19.54
CA THR A 163 -8.04 3.05 -19.49
C THR A 163 -8.35 3.58 -20.89
N ALA A 164 -9.51 3.24 -21.43
CA ALA A 164 -9.86 3.57 -22.81
C ALA A 164 -11.38 3.55 -23.03
N ASP A 165 -11.88 4.42 -23.89
CA ASP A 165 -13.23 4.30 -24.46
C ASP A 165 -13.19 3.31 -25.62
N LEU A 166 -14.08 2.32 -25.62
CA LEU A 166 -14.17 1.28 -26.65
C LEU A 166 -15.28 1.55 -27.67
N GLY A 167 -16.05 2.64 -27.50
CA GLY A 167 -17.23 2.94 -28.29
C GLY A 167 -18.47 2.14 -27.86
N ASP A 168 -19.62 2.54 -28.38
CA ASP A 168 -20.93 1.93 -28.10
C ASP A 168 -21.27 1.85 -26.60
N GLY A 169 -20.79 2.82 -25.81
CA GLY A 169 -20.98 2.87 -24.35
C GLY A 169 -20.09 1.89 -23.56
N ARG A 170 -19.23 1.11 -24.22
CA ARG A 170 -18.25 0.25 -23.56
C ARG A 170 -16.97 1.01 -23.28
N TYR A 171 -16.34 0.71 -22.15
CA TYR A 171 -15.13 1.41 -21.74
C TYR A 171 -14.28 0.55 -20.80
N ILE A 172 -13.03 0.93 -20.61
CA ILE A 172 -12.07 0.28 -19.70
C ILE A 172 -11.62 1.33 -18.69
N VAL A 173 -11.59 0.97 -17.41
CA VAL A 173 -11.00 1.78 -16.32
C VAL A 173 -10.06 0.91 -15.51
N GLY A 174 -8.78 1.29 -15.45
CA GLY A 174 -7.78 0.60 -14.62
C GLY A 174 -7.70 -0.91 -14.84
N GLY A 175 -7.82 -1.34 -16.10
CA GLY A 175 -7.77 -2.76 -16.48
C GLY A 175 -9.12 -3.50 -16.39
N VAL A 176 -10.18 -2.89 -15.88
CA VAL A 176 -11.53 -3.48 -15.84
C VAL A 176 -12.36 -2.94 -17.00
N GLU A 177 -12.86 -3.84 -17.84
CA GLU A 177 -13.73 -3.52 -18.97
C GLU A 177 -15.20 -3.59 -18.57
N PHE A 178 -15.97 -2.59 -18.99
CA PHE A 178 -17.39 -2.44 -18.74
C PHE A 178 -18.18 -2.54 -20.04
N ALA A 179 -19.31 -3.24 -19.98
CA ALA A 179 -20.32 -3.24 -21.02
C ALA A 179 -21.13 -1.94 -20.99
N ALA A 180 -21.93 -1.70 -22.04
CA ALA A 180 -22.75 -0.50 -22.18
C ALA A 180 -23.79 -0.31 -21.05
N ASP A 181 -24.17 -1.40 -20.38
CA ASP A 181 -25.07 -1.41 -19.24
C ASP A 181 -24.36 -1.15 -17.89
N GLY A 182 -23.05 -0.92 -17.90
CA GLY A 182 -22.23 -0.71 -16.71
C GLY A 182 -21.83 -1.98 -15.97
N THR A 183 -22.16 -3.18 -16.49
CA THR A 183 -21.68 -4.44 -15.93
C THR A 183 -20.23 -4.71 -16.32
N ARG A 184 -19.49 -5.44 -15.47
CA ARG A 184 -18.10 -5.82 -15.78
C ARG A 184 -18.10 -6.90 -16.86
N ALA A 185 -17.47 -6.62 -18.00
CA ALA A 185 -17.41 -7.50 -19.15
C ALA A 185 -16.12 -8.34 -19.19
N ALA A 186 -14.99 -7.77 -18.79
CA ALA A 186 -13.69 -8.45 -18.80
C ALA A 186 -12.66 -7.78 -17.89
N TYR A 187 -11.55 -8.49 -17.66
CA TYR A 187 -10.35 -8.01 -16.99
C TYR A 187 -9.14 -8.14 -17.91
N TRP A 188 -8.28 -7.14 -17.89
CA TRP A 188 -7.08 -7.07 -18.73
C TRP A 188 -5.83 -7.38 -17.89
N ILE A 189 -5.31 -8.59 -18.04
CA ILE A 189 -4.25 -9.13 -17.19
C ILE A 189 -2.91 -9.14 -17.94
N LEU A 190 -1.90 -8.52 -17.34
CA LEU A 190 -0.51 -8.54 -17.80
C LEU A 190 0.06 -9.96 -17.64
N PRO A 191 0.60 -10.56 -18.71
CA PRO A 191 1.17 -11.91 -18.64
C PRO A 191 2.58 -11.86 -18.04
N VAL A 192 2.67 -11.87 -16.71
CA VAL A 192 3.96 -11.90 -16.00
C VAL A 192 4.39 -13.34 -15.74
N LYS A 193 5.62 -13.70 -16.12
CA LYS A 193 6.22 -14.99 -15.77
C LYS A 193 6.95 -14.85 -14.42
N PRO A 194 6.75 -15.77 -13.46
CA PRO A 194 7.46 -15.72 -12.17
C PRO A 194 8.99 -15.74 -12.27
N THR A 195 9.56 -16.29 -13.35
CA THR A 195 11.00 -16.38 -13.60
C THR A 195 11.58 -15.14 -14.30
N GLN A 196 10.77 -14.13 -14.54
CA GLN A 196 11.13 -12.99 -15.36
C GLN A 196 12.01 -12.00 -14.58
N THR A 197 13.31 -11.97 -14.91
CA THR A 197 14.30 -11.07 -14.29
C THR A 197 14.29 -9.65 -14.86
N ALA A 198 13.70 -9.45 -16.05
CA ALA A 198 13.64 -8.15 -16.74
C ALA A 198 12.21 -7.86 -17.23
N ILE A 199 11.82 -6.58 -17.32
CA ILE A 199 10.48 -6.19 -17.78
C ILE A 199 10.31 -6.51 -19.28
N THR A 200 9.77 -7.68 -19.60
CA THR A 200 9.24 -7.98 -20.93
C THR A 200 7.90 -7.29 -21.05
N TYR A 201 7.81 -6.27 -21.90
CA TYR A 201 6.54 -5.65 -22.26
C TYR A 201 5.76 -6.63 -23.14
N ALA A 202 4.79 -7.31 -22.54
CA ALA A 202 3.79 -8.08 -23.24
C ALA A 202 2.43 -7.40 -23.06
N PRO A 203 1.61 -7.29 -24.12
CA PRO A 203 0.30 -6.67 -24.01
C PRO A 203 -0.58 -7.46 -23.04
N SER A 204 -1.44 -6.75 -22.30
CA SER A 204 -2.42 -7.37 -21.41
C SER A 204 -3.40 -8.25 -22.20
N ILE A 205 -3.74 -9.39 -21.61
CA ILE A 205 -4.66 -10.39 -22.15
C ILE A 205 -6.04 -10.14 -21.57
N ARG A 206 -7.04 -10.09 -22.44
CA ARG A 206 -8.44 -9.95 -22.04
C ARG A 206 -9.00 -11.29 -21.54
N ILE A 207 -9.49 -11.32 -20.31
CA ILE A 207 -10.16 -12.48 -19.68
C ILE A 207 -11.62 -12.12 -19.41
N PRO A 208 -12.61 -12.94 -19.82
CA PRO A 208 -14.02 -12.68 -19.54
C PRO A 208 -14.31 -12.52 -18.03
N ALA A 209 -15.22 -11.61 -17.68
CA ALA A 209 -15.58 -11.40 -16.28
C ALA A 209 -16.26 -12.63 -15.64
N SER A 210 -16.84 -13.54 -16.43
CA SER A 210 -17.38 -14.82 -15.96
C SER A 210 -16.34 -15.73 -15.32
N ASP A 211 -15.07 -15.55 -15.71
CA ASP A 211 -13.97 -16.43 -15.30
C ASP A 211 -13.11 -15.79 -14.22
N VAL A 212 -13.45 -14.58 -13.77
CA VAL A 212 -12.64 -13.81 -12.82
C VAL A 212 -13.46 -13.35 -11.63
N LEU A 213 -13.02 -13.73 -10.44
CA LEU A 213 -13.50 -13.17 -9.18
C LEU A 213 -12.54 -12.06 -8.77
N HIS A 214 -13.02 -10.81 -8.75
CA HIS A 214 -12.25 -9.67 -8.28
C HIS A 214 -12.64 -9.36 -6.83
N LEU A 215 -11.74 -9.65 -5.91
CA LEU A 215 -11.91 -9.37 -4.50
C LEU A 215 -11.39 -7.96 -4.20
N CYS A 216 -12.33 -7.07 -3.88
CA CYS A 216 -12.07 -5.68 -3.52
C CYS A 216 -13.11 -5.27 -2.48
N ALA A 217 -12.68 -4.62 -1.40
CA ALA A 217 -13.59 -4.03 -0.42
C ALA A 217 -13.80 -2.54 -0.77
N PRO A 218 -14.92 -2.17 -1.44
CA PRO A 218 -15.14 -0.79 -1.83
C PRO A 218 -15.34 0.10 -0.61
N VAL A 219 -14.57 1.19 -0.53
CA VAL A 219 -14.70 2.24 0.49
C VAL A 219 -15.68 3.34 0.07
N GLY A 220 -16.10 3.34 -1.20
CA GLY A 220 -17.10 4.27 -1.70
C GLY A 220 -17.77 3.82 -2.99
N ILE A 221 -18.86 4.52 -3.33
CA ILE A 221 -19.71 4.19 -4.47
C ILE A 221 -18.96 4.41 -5.78
N GLY A 222 -19.12 3.47 -6.72
CA GLY A 222 -18.53 3.55 -8.05
C GLY A 222 -17.04 3.22 -8.12
N GLN A 223 -16.44 2.74 -7.02
CA GLN A 223 -15.03 2.35 -6.98
C GLN A 223 -14.76 1.12 -7.87
N VAL A 224 -13.80 1.25 -8.79
CA VAL A 224 -13.42 0.15 -9.70
C VAL A 224 -12.30 -0.73 -9.12
N ARG A 225 -11.26 -0.10 -8.57
CA ARG A 225 -10.05 -0.72 -8.01
C ARG A 225 -10.00 -0.54 -6.50
N GLY A 226 -9.44 -1.53 -5.82
CA GLY A 226 -9.31 -1.50 -4.36
C GLY A 226 -8.17 -0.60 -3.89
N VAL A 227 -8.22 -0.23 -2.61
CA VAL A 227 -7.11 0.44 -1.90
C VAL A 227 -6.75 -0.38 -0.68
N SER A 228 -5.45 -0.47 -0.38
CA SER A 228 -4.94 -1.22 0.77
C SER A 228 -5.67 -0.83 2.05
N TRP A 229 -6.04 -1.79 2.89
CA TRP A 229 -6.66 -1.52 4.18
C TRP A 229 -5.68 -0.84 5.15
N LEU A 230 -4.38 -0.96 4.89
CA LEU A 230 -3.35 -0.27 5.65
C LEU A 230 -3.30 1.24 5.34
N ALA A 231 -3.98 1.71 4.28
CA ALA A 231 -3.98 3.11 3.85
C ALA A 231 -3.98 4.15 4.98
N PRO A 232 -4.89 4.06 5.97
CA PRO A 232 -5.05 5.12 6.96
C PRO A 232 -3.90 5.14 7.98
N VAL A 233 -3.14 4.05 8.10
CA VAL A 233 -2.11 3.86 9.12
C VAL A 233 -0.68 3.92 8.57
N LEU A 234 -0.46 3.83 7.26
CA LEU A 234 0.89 3.79 6.67
C LEU A 234 1.78 4.97 7.11
N LEU A 235 1.24 6.19 7.11
CA LEU A 235 2.01 7.36 7.54
C LEU A 235 2.34 7.31 9.03
N ARG A 236 1.39 6.85 9.85
CA ARG A 236 1.60 6.71 11.30
C ARG A 236 2.61 5.63 11.63
N LEU A 237 2.59 4.51 10.92
CA LEU A 237 3.60 3.46 11.07
C LEU A 237 5.00 4.01 10.76
N ALA A 238 5.14 4.81 9.69
CA ALA A 238 6.42 5.45 9.37
C ALA A 238 6.92 6.40 10.47
N GLU A 239 6.00 7.20 11.05
CA GLU A 239 6.32 8.13 12.14
C GLU A 239 6.73 7.39 13.42
N VAL A 240 6.04 6.28 13.74
CA VAL A 240 6.36 5.46 14.91
C VAL A 240 7.71 4.76 14.75
N ASP A 241 7.98 4.15 13.59
CA ASP A 241 9.27 3.51 13.31
C ASP A 241 10.42 4.54 13.43
N GLY A 242 10.24 5.74 12.89
CA GLY A 242 11.22 6.82 13.01
C GLY A 242 11.41 7.31 14.45
N LEU A 243 10.36 7.32 15.26
CA LEU A 243 10.45 7.65 16.69
C LEU A 243 11.22 6.56 17.45
N GLU A 244 10.93 5.29 17.20
CA GLU A 244 11.62 4.15 17.85
C GLU A 244 13.12 4.16 17.54
N ASP A 245 13.50 4.40 16.29
CA ASP A 245 14.91 4.52 15.88
C ASP A 245 15.61 5.71 16.56
N ALA A 246 14.93 6.87 16.64
CA ALA A 246 15.46 8.05 17.29
C ALA A 246 15.67 7.83 18.80
N LEU A 247 14.69 7.21 19.47
CA LEU A 247 14.79 6.85 20.88
C LEU A 247 15.89 5.84 21.12
N LEU A 248 15.98 4.79 20.30
CA LEU A 248 17.05 3.79 20.40
C LEU A 248 18.43 4.41 20.22
N THR A 249 18.57 5.33 19.26
CA THR A 249 19.83 6.07 19.06
C THR A 249 20.14 6.96 20.26
N GLY A 250 19.13 7.65 20.80
CA GLY A 250 19.26 8.43 22.04
C GLY A 250 19.73 7.57 23.22
N PHE A 251 19.14 6.39 23.41
CA PHE A 251 19.55 5.44 24.44
C PHE A 251 20.96 4.89 24.22
N LYS A 252 21.35 4.59 22.98
CA LYS A 252 22.73 4.19 22.65
C LYS A 252 23.71 5.29 23.03
N VAL A 253 23.45 6.54 22.62
CA VAL A 253 24.29 7.69 22.96
C VAL A 253 24.34 7.92 24.47
N ALA A 254 23.21 7.85 25.16
CA ALA A 254 23.15 7.98 26.62
C ALA A 254 23.97 6.88 27.32
N ALA A 255 23.88 5.63 26.85
CA ALA A 255 24.65 4.51 27.40
C ALA A 255 26.17 4.63 27.17
N LEU A 256 26.61 5.44 26.20
CA LEU A 256 28.03 5.75 26.01
C LEU A 256 28.59 6.71 27.08
N HIS A 257 27.74 7.49 27.76
CA HIS A 257 28.16 8.45 28.77
C HIS A 257 27.89 7.90 30.17
N ALA A 258 28.94 7.57 30.93
CA ALA A 258 28.79 7.22 32.36
C ALA A 258 28.67 8.47 33.25
N GLY A 259 29.21 9.60 32.82
CA GLY A 259 29.27 10.85 33.58
C GLY A 259 30.32 11.81 33.03
N PHE A 260 30.27 13.06 33.47
CA PHE A 260 31.24 14.09 33.11
C PHE A 260 32.10 14.45 34.32
N LEU A 261 33.42 14.49 34.13
CA LEU A 261 34.34 15.00 35.15
C LEU A 261 34.61 16.48 34.87
N ILE A 262 34.20 17.35 35.80
CA ILE A 262 34.45 18.79 35.73
C ILE A 262 35.72 19.10 36.50
N ASP A 263 36.77 19.53 35.79
CA ASP A 263 38.00 19.98 36.42
C ASP A 263 37.93 21.50 36.66
N GLN A 264 37.65 21.90 37.90
CA GLN A 264 37.50 23.31 38.28
C GLN A 264 38.82 24.08 38.26
N ASN A 265 39.97 23.41 38.43
CA ASN A 265 41.28 24.06 38.60
C ASN A 265 42.29 23.69 37.50
N GLY A 266 41.96 22.74 36.62
CA GLY A 266 42.81 22.31 35.50
C GLY A 266 43.98 21.39 35.92
N THR A 267 43.98 20.87 37.15
CA THR A 267 45.16 20.25 37.80
C THR A 267 45.02 18.75 38.09
N SER A 268 43.95 18.08 37.69
CA SER A 268 43.73 16.66 38.01
C SER A 268 44.19 15.71 36.89
N GLU A 269 45.01 14.71 37.23
CA GLU A 269 45.35 13.56 36.36
C GLU A 269 44.21 12.53 36.34
N VAL A 270 43.89 12.03 35.15
CA VAL A 270 42.74 11.14 34.90
C VAL A 270 43.15 9.67 35.08
N PRO A 271 42.38 8.81 35.77
CA PRO A 271 42.72 7.39 35.93
C PRO A 271 42.45 6.51 34.68
N TYR A 272 41.86 7.06 33.62
CA TYR A 272 41.31 6.32 32.48
C TYR A 272 41.52 7.02 31.12
N GLU A 273 42.64 7.70 30.90
CA GLU A 273 43.01 8.09 29.53
C GLU A 273 43.51 6.87 28.77
N GLY A 274 42.82 6.53 27.68
CA GLY A 274 43.28 5.51 26.74
C GLY A 274 44.62 5.91 26.14
N ASP A 275 45.49 4.92 25.94
CA ASP A 275 46.86 5.11 25.46
C ASP A 275 46.85 5.71 24.04
N GLN A 276 47.47 6.88 23.86
CA GLN A 276 47.53 7.58 22.58
C GLN A 276 48.79 7.15 21.81
N GLN A 277 48.67 6.22 20.86
CA GLN A 277 49.75 5.91 19.90
C GLN A 277 49.55 6.68 18.58
N GLY A 278 50.24 7.82 18.46
CA GLY A 278 50.31 8.62 17.23
C GLY A 278 49.16 9.62 17.02
N SER A 279 48.83 9.94 15.76
CA SER A 279 47.83 10.96 15.37
C SER A 279 46.38 10.43 15.31
N ILE A 280 46.08 9.36 16.06
CA ILE A 280 44.74 8.82 16.18
C ILE A 280 44.38 8.92 17.67
N LEU A 281 43.45 9.81 18.00
CA LEU A 281 42.79 9.80 19.31
C LEU A 281 41.87 8.59 19.35
N THR A 282 42.30 7.52 20.00
CA THR A 282 41.47 6.42 20.50
C THR A 282 40.60 6.87 21.68
N SER A 283 39.97 8.05 21.57
CA SER A 283 38.82 8.42 22.39
C SER A 283 37.56 8.11 21.57
N GLY A 284 37.39 6.84 21.23
CA GLY A 284 36.09 6.33 20.85
C GLY A 284 35.20 6.39 22.08
N LEU A 285 33.96 6.85 21.92
CA LEU A 285 32.96 6.70 22.96
C LEU A 285 32.71 5.19 23.13
N GLU A 286 33.35 4.58 24.13
CA GLU A 286 33.07 3.22 24.55
C GLU A 286 31.97 3.26 25.63
N PRO A 287 31.06 2.27 25.67
CA PRO A 287 30.00 2.21 26.67
C PRO A 287 30.53 2.41 28.10
N GLY A 288 29.95 3.37 28.83
CA GLY A 288 30.35 3.64 30.22
C GLY A 288 31.61 4.49 30.41
N THR A 289 32.07 5.23 29.39
CA THR A 289 33.24 6.12 29.52
C THR A 289 32.89 7.38 30.31
N LEU A 290 33.78 7.80 31.24
CA LEU A 290 33.74 9.11 31.89
C LEU A 290 34.47 10.13 31.02
N LYS A 291 33.78 11.20 30.61
CA LYS A 291 34.38 12.24 29.74
C LYS A 291 34.78 13.47 30.55
N ARG A 292 36.04 13.89 30.45
CA ARG A 292 36.53 15.12 31.09
C ARG A 292 36.10 16.35 30.30
N LEU A 293 35.55 17.34 30.99
CA LEU A 293 35.27 18.66 30.44
C LEU A 293 36.40 19.63 30.87
N PRO A 294 37.09 20.28 29.91
CA PRO A 294 38.07 21.32 30.22
C PRO A 294 37.43 22.51 30.96
N PRO A 295 38.21 23.29 31.73
CA PRO A 295 37.73 24.49 32.40
C PRO A 295 37.04 25.44 31.40
N GLY A 296 35.80 25.85 31.71
CA GLY A 296 35.00 26.76 30.87
C GLY A 296 33.99 26.11 29.93
N MET A 297 33.88 24.78 29.89
CA MET A 297 32.78 24.06 29.21
C MET A 297 31.69 23.62 30.22
N ASP A 298 30.43 23.58 29.76
CA ASP A 298 29.25 23.17 30.53
C ASP A 298 28.36 22.22 29.69
N VAL A 299 27.48 21.43 30.33
CA VAL A 299 26.63 20.41 29.68
C VAL A 299 25.16 20.81 29.61
#